data_AF-A0A168NFL2-F1
#
_entry.id   AF-A0A168NFL2-F1
#
_cell.length_a   1.000
_cell.length_b   1.000
_cell.length_c   1.000
_cell.angle_alpha   90.00
_cell.angle_beta   90.00
_cell.angle_gamma   90.00
#
_symmetry.space_group_name_H-M   'P 1'
#
loop_
_entity.id
_entity.type
_entity.pdbx_description
1 polymer ?
#
loop_
_entity_poly.entity_id
_entity_poly.type
_entity_poly.pdbx_seq_one_letter_code
_entity_poly.pdbx_strand_id
1 'polypeptide(L)'
;MTLNEQRYMKTIISKEEKYRRNNLKRNKARRNEKGMTTRQQQKAKKVQEVKELYNKGLTSLEIAAEMNITKRYVNKIIADF
;
A
#
# COMPACT_ATOMS: atom_id res chain seq x y z
N MET A 1 -7.05 18.21 -33.71
CA MET A 1 -6.54 17.15 -32.81
C MET A 1 -6.82 17.55 -31.37
N THR A 2 -7.91 17.05 -30.81
CA THR A 2 -8.32 17.35 -29.43
C THR A 2 -7.47 16.59 -28.41
N LEU A 3 -7.41 17.05 -27.17
CA LEU A 3 -6.72 16.33 -26.08
C LEU A 3 -7.28 14.90 -25.87
N ASN A 4 -8.55 14.68 -26.20
CA ASN A 4 -9.18 13.37 -26.10
C ASN A 4 -8.73 12.42 -27.21
N GLU A 5 -8.63 12.90 -28.46
CA GLU A 5 -8.11 12.11 -29.59
C GLU A 5 -6.67 11.65 -29.33
N GLN A 6 -5.85 12.51 -28.71
CA GLN A 6 -4.45 12.19 -28.39
C GLN A 6 -4.29 11.04 -27.41
N ARG A 7 -5.30 10.71 -26.59
CA ARG A 7 -5.24 9.55 -25.67
C ARG A 7 -5.08 8.23 -26.42
N TYR A 8 -5.60 8.15 -27.63
CA TYR A 8 -5.55 6.95 -28.47
C TYR A 8 -4.36 6.97 -29.46
N MET A 9 -3.65 8.10 -29.59
CA MET A 9 -2.53 8.26 -30.52
C MET A 9 -1.19 7.80 -29.91
N LYS A 10 -0.36 7.12 -30.72
CA LYS A 10 0.95 6.60 -30.27
C LYS A 10 2.10 7.61 -30.45
N THR A 11 2.11 8.37 -31.54
CA THR A 11 3.28 9.14 -32.01
C THR A 11 3.17 10.66 -31.85
N ILE A 12 2.05 11.27 -32.24
CA ILE A 12 1.85 12.73 -32.11
C ILE A 12 1.02 13.01 -30.87
N ILE A 13 1.67 13.41 -29.79
CA ILE A 13 1.04 13.71 -28.50
C ILE A 13 1.59 15.00 -27.89
N SER A 14 0.72 15.73 -27.19
CA SER A 14 1.09 16.94 -26.46
C SER A 14 1.98 16.62 -25.25
N LYS A 15 2.66 17.65 -24.74
CA LYS A 15 3.43 17.56 -23.50
C LYS A 15 2.56 17.12 -22.32
N GLU A 16 1.30 17.56 -22.28
CA GLU A 16 0.33 17.19 -21.25
C GLU A 16 0.00 15.69 -21.28
N GLU A 17 -0.31 15.14 -22.46
CA GLU A 17 -0.63 13.72 -22.61
C GLU A 17 0.60 12.83 -22.30
N LYS A 18 1.80 13.27 -22.68
CA LYS A 18 3.06 12.63 -22.28
C LYS A 18 3.21 12.57 -20.76
N TYR A 19 2.97 13.68 -20.05
CA TYR A 19 3.04 13.68 -18.58
C TYR A 19 1.96 12.81 -17.94
N ARG A 20 0.73 12.83 -18.44
CA ARG A 20 -0.36 11.97 -17.96
C ARG A 20 0.03 10.50 -18.03
N ARG A 21 0.55 10.04 -19.18
CA ARG A 21 1.02 8.65 -19.38
C ARG A 21 2.16 8.28 -18.41
N ASN A 22 3.14 9.17 -18.27
CA ASN A 22 4.26 8.95 -17.34
C ASN A 22 3.79 8.89 -15.89
N ASN A 23 2.84 9.74 -15.49
CA ASN A 23 2.25 9.71 -14.15
C ASN A 23 1.45 8.42 -13.90
N LEU A 24 0.66 7.97 -14.88
CA LEU A 24 -0.04 6.68 -14.81
C LEU A 24 0.94 5.52 -14.68
N LYS A 25 2.02 5.49 -15.48
CA LYS A 25 3.06 4.45 -15.40
C LYS A 25 3.74 4.47 -14.02
N ARG A 26 4.14 5.64 -13.52
CA ARG A 26 4.74 5.79 -12.18
C ARG A 26 3.77 5.36 -11.07
N ASN A 27 2.49 5.71 -11.17
CA ASN A 27 1.48 5.33 -10.17
C ASN A 27 1.18 3.83 -10.19
N LYS A 28 1.16 3.20 -11.37
CA LYS A 28 1.05 1.74 -11.49
C LYS A 28 2.28 1.04 -10.94
N ALA A 29 3.49 1.50 -11.28
CA ALA A 29 4.74 0.91 -10.81
C ALA A 29 4.92 0.98 -9.28
N ARG A 30 4.33 1.98 -8.62
CA ARG A 30 4.36 2.11 -7.14
C ARG A 30 3.37 1.19 -6.42
N ARG A 31 2.43 0.58 -7.14
CA ARG A 31 1.39 -0.27 -6.57
C ARG A 31 1.71 -1.73 -6.87
N ASN A 32 1.51 -2.60 -5.87
CA ASN A 32 1.58 -4.05 -6.07
C ASN A 32 0.33 -4.58 -6.79
N GLU A 33 0.26 -5.89 -7.01
CA GLU A 33 -0.88 -6.58 -7.66
C GLU A 33 -2.23 -6.30 -6.97
N LYS A 34 -2.22 -6.07 -5.65
CA LYS A 34 -3.39 -5.70 -4.86
C LYS A 34 -3.69 -4.19 -4.86
N GLY A 35 -3.00 -3.41 -5.70
CA GLY A 35 -3.18 -1.97 -5.82
C GLY A 35 -2.62 -1.14 -4.65
N MET A 36 -1.89 -1.76 -3.72
CA MET A 36 -1.34 -1.10 -2.53
C MET A 36 0.04 -0.50 -2.79
N THR A 37 0.31 0.66 -2.21
CA THR A 37 1.68 1.19 -2.15
C THR A 37 2.53 0.35 -1.19
N THR A 38 3.87 0.46 -1.31
CA THR A 38 4.81 -0.23 -0.42
C THR A 38 4.52 0.02 1.07
N ARG A 39 4.21 1.28 1.44
CA ARG A 39 3.85 1.66 2.82
C ARG A 39 2.54 1.02 3.28
N GLN A 40 1.53 0.98 2.42
CA GLN A 40 0.25 0.31 2.72
C GLN A 40 0.45 -1.19 2.90
N GLN A 41 1.26 -1.82 2.06
CA GLN A 41 1.58 -3.23 2.16
C GLN A 41 2.33 -3.54 3.45
N GLN A 42 3.33 -2.74 3.84
CA GLN A 42 4.04 -2.91 5.11
C GLN A 42 3.09 -2.81 6.32
N LYS A 43 2.15 -1.85 6.30
CA LYS A 43 1.13 -1.74 7.35
C LYS A 43 0.23 -2.98 7.40
N ALA A 44 -0.24 -3.46 6.24
CA ALA A 44 -1.07 -4.65 6.16
C ALA A 44 -0.34 -5.91 6.66
N LYS A 45 0.95 -6.06 6.30
CA LYS A 45 1.80 -7.15 6.80
C LYS A 45 1.94 -7.11 8.32
N LYS A 46 2.22 -5.95 8.90
CA LYS A 46 2.32 -5.79 10.37
C LYS A 46 1.03 -6.18 11.08
N VAL A 47 -0.13 -5.76 10.54
CA VAL A 47 -1.43 -6.12 11.12
C VAL A 47 -1.67 -7.63 11.04
N GLN A 48 -1.34 -8.25 9.90
CA GLN A 48 -1.46 -9.68 9.71
C GLN A 48 -0.58 -10.47 10.69
N GLU A 49 0.66 -10.04 10.87
CA GLU A 49 1.61 -10.64 11.82
C GLU A 49 1.13 -10.53 13.27
N VAL A 50 0.64 -9.36 13.69
CA VAL A 50 0.02 -9.20 15.02
C VAL A 50 -1.17 -10.15 15.19
N LYS A 51 -2.03 -10.27 14.16
CA LYS A 51 -3.19 -11.17 14.19
C LYS A 51 -2.78 -12.64 14.30
N GLU A 52 -1.74 -13.06 13.58
CA GLU A 52 -1.20 -14.41 13.65
C GLU A 52 -0.60 -14.73 15.02
N LEU A 53 0.15 -13.80 15.62
CA LEU A 53 0.71 -13.98 16.95
C LEU A 53 -0.38 -13.98 18.04
N TYR A 54 -1.40 -13.13 17.91
CA TYR A 54 -2.55 -13.12 18.81
C TYR A 54 -3.34 -14.43 18.74
N ASN A 55 -3.58 -14.95 17.54
CA ASN A 55 -4.25 -16.24 17.34
C ASN A 55 -3.45 -17.44 17.87
N LYS A 56 -2.11 -17.32 17.97
CA LYS A 56 -1.26 -18.32 18.63
C LYS A 56 -1.38 -18.29 20.17
N GLY A 57 -2.11 -17.33 20.73
CA GLY A 57 -2.33 -17.18 22.17
C GLY A 57 -1.29 -16.30 22.88
N LEU A 58 -0.43 -15.58 22.14
CA LEU A 58 0.53 -14.66 22.76
C LEU A 58 -0.19 -13.44 23.34
N THR A 59 0.31 -12.96 24.46
CA THR A 59 -0.18 -11.74 25.11
C THR A 59 0.29 -10.49 24.35
N SER A 60 -0.45 -9.39 24.47
CA SER A 60 -0.08 -8.12 23.82
C SER A 60 1.30 -7.59 24.21
N LEU A 61 1.84 -8.00 25.37
CA LEU A 61 3.19 -7.65 25.81
C LEU A 61 4.26 -8.44 25.06
N GLU A 62 4.06 -9.74 24.88
CA GLU A 62 4.98 -10.61 24.14
C GLU A 62 5.01 -10.22 22.66
N ILE A 63 3.84 -9.95 22.06
CA ILE A 63 3.73 -9.48 20.67
C ILE A 63 4.47 -8.14 20.50
N ALA A 64 4.35 -7.24 21.47
CA ALA A 64 5.02 -5.94 21.45
C ALA A 64 6.56 -6.09 21.54
N ALA A 65 7.04 -7.02 22.37
CA ALA A 65 8.47 -7.32 22.49
C ALA A 65 9.03 -7.95 21.21
N GLU A 66 8.34 -8.96 20.66
CA GLU A 66 8.75 -9.68 19.44
C GLU A 66 8.83 -8.74 18.23
N MET A 67 7.80 -7.92 18.04
CA MET A 67 7.71 -7.01 16.90
C MET A 67 8.41 -5.66 17.13
N ASN A 68 9.02 -5.44 18.30
CA ASN A 68 9.61 -4.17 18.74
C ASN A 68 8.68 -2.96 18.49
N ILE A 69 7.43 -3.10 18.92
CA ILE A 69 6.37 -2.07 18.81
C ILE A 69 5.77 -1.78 20.17
N THR A 70 5.07 -0.66 20.29
CA THR A 70 4.44 -0.31 21.57
C THR A 70 3.22 -1.19 21.84
N LYS A 71 3.03 -1.60 23.10
CA LYS A 71 1.82 -2.31 23.56
C LYS A 71 0.53 -1.59 23.14
N ARG A 72 0.52 -0.26 23.19
CA ARG A 72 -0.62 0.57 22.76
C ARG A 72 -0.96 0.35 21.28
N TYR A 73 0.05 0.23 20.42
CA TYR A 73 -0.16 -0.02 19.00
C TYR A 73 -0.72 -1.42 18.75
N VAL A 74 -0.20 -2.44 19.45
CA VAL A 74 -0.73 -3.81 19.41
C VAL A 74 -2.19 -3.85 19.83
N ASN A 75 -2.53 -3.25 20.98
CA ASN A 75 -3.92 -3.20 21.46
C ASN A 75 -4.86 -2.49 20.48
N LYS A 76 -4.39 -1.43 19.83
CA LYS A 76 -5.19 -0.75 18.79
C LYS A 76 -5.46 -1.69 17.62
N ILE A 77 -4.46 -2.45 17.17
CA ILE A 77 -4.61 -3.41 16.08
C ILE A 77 -5.60 -4.52 16.47
N ILE A 78 -5.47 -5.07 17.69
CA ILE A 78 -6.37 -6.11 18.22
C ILE A 78 -7.82 -5.61 18.31
N ALA A 79 -8.03 -4.34 18.67
CA ALA A 79 -9.38 -3.75 18.74
C ALA A 79 -10.01 -3.45 17.36
N ASP A 80 -9.21 -3.34 16.30
CA ASP A 80 -9.66 -2.98 14.95
C ASP A 80 -10.11 -4.21 14.12
N PHE A 81 -9.91 -5.44 14.60
CA PHE A 81 -10.32 -6.69 13.90
C PHE A 81 -11.16 -7.61 14.78
#